data_AF-A0A498M6Q6-F1
#
_entry.id   AF-A0A498M6Q6-F1
#
_cell.length_a   1.000
_cell.length_b   1.000
_cell.length_c   1.000
_cell.angle_alpha   90.00
_cell.angle_beta   90.00
_cell.angle_gamma   90.00
#
_symmetry.space_group_name_H-M   'P 1'
#
loop_
_entity.id
_entity.type
_entity.pdbx_description
1 polymer ?
#
loop_
_entity_poly.entity_id
_entity_poly.type
_entity_poly.pdbx_seq_one_letter_code
_entity_poly.pdbx_strand_id
1 'polypeptide(L)'
;MDSNSSQKLKLWCVAAMATLTPCFLRIFAVLQLAACSFPEEPGPLISAPAEVVRRYPVFVGRAHRSYTRQEPLYIQTVLKVNRTLYIGARDDLYRVELDHVSGDEMFYSKKRTWESNKNDIRICRMKGKHEEECRNYIKVLLSHDGGLFVCGTNAFNPLCANYTILL
;
A
#
# COMPACT_ATOMS: atom_id res chain seq x y z
N MET A 1 7.17 -70.59 30.02
CA MET A 1 7.62 -69.21 30.28
C MET A 1 8.52 -68.82 29.11
N ASP A 2 7.94 -68.23 28.07
CA ASP A 2 8.63 -67.97 26.80
C ASP A 2 9.50 -66.71 26.87
N SER A 3 10.73 -66.91 27.36
CA SER A 3 11.83 -65.93 27.39
C SER A 3 12.13 -65.30 26.01
N ASN A 4 11.71 -65.96 24.91
CA ASN A 4 12.03 -65.58 23.52
C ASN A 4 11.15 -64.44 22.96
N SER A 5 9.90 -64.28 23.43
CA SER A 5 8.97 -63.27 22.89
C SER A 5 9.24 -61.87 23.44
N SER A 6 9.57 -61.78 24.74
CA SER A 6 9.90 -60.51 25.41
C SER A 6 11.25 -59.92 24.96
N GLN A 7 12.21 -60.77 24.58
CA GLN A 7 13.50 -60.34 24.03
C GLN A 7 13.39 -59.79 22.60
N LYS A 8 12.55 -60.40 21.75
CA LYS A 8 12.28 -59.91 20.39
C LYS A 8 11.58 -58.54 20.40
N LEU A 9 10.62 -58.33 21.30
CA LEU A 9 9.92 -57.05 21.44
C LEU A 9 10.87 -55.93 21.92
N LYS A 10 11.76 -56.22 22.87
CA LYS A 10 12.81 -55.29 23.32
C LYS A 10 13.77 -54.93 22.18
N LEU A 11 14.18 -55.91 21.36
CA LEU A 11 15.07 -55.68 20.22
C LEU A 11 14.42 -54.81 19.14
N TRP A 12 13.12 -54.99 18.89
CA TRP A 12 12.34 -54.15 17.97
C TRP A 12 12.15 -52.71 18.50
N CYS A 13 11.91 -52.53 19.81
CA CYS A 13 11.86 -51.20 20.41
C CYS A 13 13.21 -50.49 20.35
N VAL A 14 14.33 -51.19 20.61
CA VAL A 14 15.68 -50.60 20.52
C VAL A 14 16.04 -50.26 19.08
N ALA A 15 15.68 -51.11 18.10
CA ALA A 15 15.87 -50.83 16.67
C ALA A 15 14.98 -49.69 16.15
N ALA A 16 13.74 -49.58 16.63
CA ALA A 16 12.84 -48.46 16.33
C ALA A 16 13.37 -47.15 16.96
N MET A 17 13.83 -47.19 18.21
CA MET A 17 14.43 -46.05 18.91
C MET A 17 15.75 -45.60 18.24
N ALA A 18 16.55 -46.53 17.71
CA ALA A 18 17.80 -46.27 16.98
C ALA A 18 17.58 -45.74 15.55
N THR A 19 16.40 -45.92 14.96
CA THR A 19 16.04 -45.39 13.64
C THR A 19 15.27 -44.06 13.74
N LEU A 20 14.54 -43.83 14.84
CA LEU A 20 13.85 -42.56 15.11
C LEU A 20 14.81 -41.41 15.47
N THR A 21 15.85 -41.70 16.27
CA THR A 21 16.87 -40.71 16.69
C THR A 21 17.58 -39.97 15.54
N PRO A 22 18.09 -40.65 14.48
CA PRO A 22 18.73 -39.96 13.34
C PRO A 22 17.73 -39.16 12.49
N CYS A 23 16.46 -39.55 12.43
CA CYS A 23 15.42 -38.77 11.77
C CYS A 23 15.13 -37.46 12.51
N PHE A 24 14.99 -37.49 13.84
CA PHE A 24 14.79 -36.28 14.64
C PHE A 24 15.99 -35.32 14.56
N LEU A 25 17.22 -35.85 14.58
CA LEU A 25 18.43 -35.04 14.42
C LEU A 25 18.51 -34.38 13.03
N ARG A 26 18.12 -35.10 11.97
CA ARG A 26 18.05 -34.53 10.60
C ARG A 26 16.96 -33.47 10.47
N ILE A 27 15.78 -33.70 11.03
CA ILE A 27 14.68 -32.71 11.04
C ILE A 27 15.11 -31.46 11.81
N PHE A 28 15.75 -31.64 12.98
CA PHE A 28 16.27 -30.52 13.77
C PHE A 28 17.39 -29.76 13.03
N ALA A 29 18.31 -30.47 12.36
CA ALA A 29 19.34 -29.84 11.53
C ALA A 29 18.76 -29.06 10.34
N VAL A 30 17.71 -29.58 9.70
CA VAL A 30 16.98 -28.87 8.63
C VAL A 30 16.24 -27.64 9.18
N LEU A 31 15.64 -27.71 10.37
CA LEU A 31 15.02 -26.55 11.03
C LEU A 31 16.04 -25.46 11.39
N GLN A 32 17.22 -25.84 11.89
CA GLN A 32 18.30 -24.91 12.22
C GLN A 32 18.87 -24.23 10.96
N LEU A 33 18.96 -24.95 9.84
CA LEU A 33 19.33 -24.37 8.53
C LEU A 33 18.23 -23.44 7.97
N ALA A 34 16.95 -23.74 8.23
CA ALA A 34 15.83 -22.90 7.82
C ALA A 34 15.79 -21.57 8.59
N ALA A 35 16.20 -21.54 9.86
CA ALA A 35 16.32 -20.31 10.64
C ALA A 35 17.41 -19.35 10.13
N CYS A 36 18.32 -19.82 9.25
CA CYS A 36 19.31 -18.99 8.57
C CYS A 36 18.85 -18.49 7.19
N SER A 37 17.65 -18.86 6.73
CA SER A 37 17.20 -18.57 5.35
C SER A 37 16.67 -17.16 5.15
N PHE A 38 16.40 -16.41 6.22
CA PHE A 38 16.03 -15.00 6.17
C PHE A 38 16.40 -14.30 7.50
N PRO A 39 17.12 -13.18 7.47
CA PRO A 39 17.51 -12.48 8.70
C PRO A 39 16.27 -11.94 9.43
N GLU A 40 16.25 -12.06 10.76
CA GLU A 40 15.21 -11.44 11.58
C GLU A 40 15.39 -9.92 11.60
N GLU A 41 14.30 -9.18 11.38
CA GLU A 41 14.34 -7.72 11.35
C GLU A 41 14.54 -7.16 12.77
N PRO A 42 15.57 -6.35 13.03
CA PRO A 42 15.77 -5.75 14.34
C PRO A 42 14.62 -4.78 14.66
N GLY A 43 14.21 -4.74 15.93
CA GLY A 43 13.22 -3.77 16.39
C GLY A 43 13.65 -2.31 16.18
N PRO A 44 12.71 -1.36 16.12
CA PRO A 44 13.02 0.05 15.91
C PRO A 44 13.80 0.63 17.10
N LEU A 45 14.77 1.50 16.82
CA LEU A 45 15.56 2.19 17.86
C LEU A 45 14.71 3.17 18.69
N ILE A 46 13.72 3.81 18.06
CA ILE A 46 12.82 4.79 18.68
C ILE A 46 11.43 4.55 18.11
N SER A 47 10.43 4.48 18.97
CA SER A 47 9.02 4.38 18.59
C SER A 47 8.27 5.64 19.04
N ALA A 48 7.52 6.25 18.13
CA ALA A 48 6.64 7.36 18.45
C ALA A 48 5.28 6.82 18.94
N PRO A 49 4.79 7.22 20.12
CA PRO A 49 3.47 6.81 20.60
C PRO A 49 2.37 7.27 19.63
N ALA A 50 1.31 6.46 19.49
CA ALA A 50 0.17 6.80 18.64
C ALA A 50 -0.47 8.15 18.99
N GLU A 51 -0.45 8.52 20.27
CA GLU A 51 -0.95 9.81 20.78
C GLU A 51 -0.21 11.02 20.16
N VAL A 52 1.08 10.87 19.87
CA VAL A 52 1.88 11.92 19.22
C VAL A 52 1.55 11.96 17.73
N VAL A 53 1.51 10.80 17.07
CA VAL A 53 1.25 10.71 15.63
C VAL A 53 -0.15 11.24 15.26
N ARG A 54 -1.14 11.06 16.14
CA ARG A 54 -2.52 11.56 15.93
C ARG A 54 -2.64 13.08 15.91
N ARG A 55 -1.63 13.82 16.38
CA ARG A 55 -1.63 15.29 16.37
C ARG A 55 -1.16 15.89 15.03
N TYR A 56 -0.67 15.07 14.10
CA TYR A 56 -0.26 15.58 12.80
C TYR A 56 -1.47 15.94 11.94
N PRO A 57 -1.40 17.06 11.19
CA PRO A 57 -2.48 17.48 10.31
C PRO A 57 -2.74 16.45 9.22
N VAL A 58 -4.02 16.17 8.95
CA VAL A 58 -4.44 15.16 7.96
C VAL A 58 -5.15 15.83 6.79
N PHE A 59 -4.88 15.35 5.57
CA PHE A 59 -5.66 15.72 4.39
C PHE A 59 -6.77 14.69 4.14
N VAL A 60 -8.03 15.14 4.15
CA VAL A 60 -9.21 14.29 3.90
C VAL A 60 -9.97 14.68 2.62
N GLY A 61 -9.44 15.61 1.82
CA GLY A 61 -10.01 15.93 0.52
C GLY A 61 -11.21 16.88 0.53
N ARG A 62 -11.28 17.79 1.51
CA ARG A 62 -12.29 18.85 1.58
C ARG A 62 -11.70 20.25 1.45
N ALA A 63 -12.49 21.18 0.90
CA ALA A 63 -12.11 22.60 0.80
C ALA A 63 -12.22 23.34 2.14
N HIS A 64 -13.14 22.89 2.99
CA HIS A 64 -13.46 23.54 4.26
C HIS A 64 -14.12 22.55 5.22
N ARG A 65 -14.10 22.84 6.53
CA ARG A 65 -14.67 21.97 7.58
C ARG A 65 -16.17 21.69 7.43
N SER A 66 -16.91 22.56 6.76
CA SER A 66 -18.35 22.40 6.53
C SER A 66 -18.66 21.38 5.43
N TYR A 67 -17.71 21.06 4.56
CA TYR A 67 -17.90 20.05 3.52
C TYR A 67 -17.66 18.65 4.09
N THR A 68 -18.66 17.79 3.99
CA THR A 68 -18.54 16.36 4.27
C THR A 68 -18.38 15.62 2.95
N ARG A 69 -17.25 14.92 2.77
CA ARG A 69 -17.06 14.00 1.65
C ARG A 69 -17.41 12.60 2.12
N GLN A 70 -18.28 11.92 1.40
CA GLN A 70 -18.75 10.57 1.75
C GLN A 70 -17.93 9.48 1.05
N GLU A 71 -17.23 9.82 -0.04
CA GLU A 71 -16.47 8.87 -0.82
C GLU A 71 -14.97 8.85 -0.48
N PRO A 72 -14.33 7.68 -0.49
CA PRO A 72 -12.88 7.57 -0.40
C PRO A 72 -12.17 8.30 -1.54
N LEU A 73 -10.98 8.85 -1.25
CA LEU A 73 -10.20 9.62 -2.21
C LEU A 73 -9.48 8.73 -3.24
N TYR A 74 -9.07 7.53 -2.83
CA TYR A 74 -8.16 6.67 -3.59
C TYR A 74 -6.90 7.42 -4.05
N ILE A 75 -6.19 8.03 -3.09
CA ILE A 75 -4.92 8.73 -3.33
C ILE A 75 -3.93 7.75 -3.98
N GLN A 76 -3.27 8.22 -5.04
CA GLN A 76 -2.32 7.43 -5.83
C GLN A 76 -0.91 8.00 -5.76
N THR A 77 -0.78 9.33 -5.77
CA THR A 77 0.51 10.01 -5.80
C THR A 77 0.44 11.35 -5.08
N VAL A 78 1.57 11.76 -4.53
CA VAL A 78 1.75 13.06 -3.87
C VAL A 78 3.07 13.66 -4.34
N LEU A 79 3.02 14.89 -4.86
CA LEU A 79 4.19 15.66 -5.28
C LEU A 79 4.25 16.97 -4.50
N LYS A 80 5.38 17.24 -3.86
CA LYS A 80 5.66 18.54 -3.25
C LYS A 80 6.46 19.41 -4.22
N VAL A 81 5.95 20.59 -4.54
CA VAL A 81 6.66 21.64 -5.27
C VAL A 81 6.64 22.89 -4.41
N ASN A 82 7.81 23.37 -3.99
CA ASN A 82 7.97 24.52 -3.07
C ASN A 82 7.18 24.36 -1.75
N ARG A 83 6.16 25.20 -1.54
CA ARG A 83 5.22 25.19 -0.40
C ARG A 83 3.85 24.65 -0.78
N THR A 84 3.76 23.90 -1.87
CA THR A 84 2.50 23.33 -2.35
C THR A 84 2.61 21.81 -2.46
N LEU A 85 1.60 21.11 -1.93
CA LEU A 85 1.38 19.70 -2.20
C LEU A 85 0.36 19.55 -3.31
N TYR A 86 0.70 18.72 -4.29
CA TYR A 86 -0.19 18.24 -5.32
C TYR A 86 -0.52 16.78 -5.06
N ILE A 87 -1.80 16.45 -4.95
CA ILE A 87 -2.27 15.11 -4.57
C ILE A 87 -3.12 14.57 -5.72
N GLY A 88 -2.60 13.56 -6.40
CA GLY A 88 -3.30 12.83 -7.46
C GLY A 88 -4.13 11.70 -6.87
N ALA A 89 -5.41 11.65 -7.20
CA ALA A 89 -6.37 10.71 -6.65
C ALA A 89 -7.26 10.12 -7.75
N ARG A 90 -8.37 9.48 -7.38
CA ARG A 90 -9.41 9.09 -8.34
C ARG A 90 -10.17 10.32 -8.82
N ASP A 91 -10.09 10.56 -10.12
CA ASP A 91 -10.71 11.62 -10.90
C ASP A 91 -10.38 13.06 -10.50
N ASP A 92 -9.57 13.27 -9.47
CA ASP A 92 -9.28 14.59 -8.92
C ASP A 92 -7.76 14.77 -8.74
N LEU A 93 -7.29 15.98 -9.03
CA LEU A 93 -5.98 16.51 -8.65
C LEU A 93 -6.20 17.67 -7.67
N TYR A 94 -5.67 17.54 -6.46
CA TYR A 94 -5.78 18.55 -5.41
C TYR A 94 -4.50 19.36 -5.29
N ARG A 95 -4.63 20.66 -5.04
CA ARG A 95 -3.57 21.58 -4.65
C ARG A 95 -3.79 22.01 -3.20
N VAL A 96 -2.81 21.78 -2.35
CA VAL A 96 -2.83 22.14 -0.92
C VAL A 96 -1.64 23.07 -0.65
N GLU A 97 -1.89 24.22 -0.04
CA GLU A 97 -0.84 25.17 0.35
C GLU A 97 -0.40 24.90 1.79
N LEU A 98 0.91 24.70 1.98
CA LEU A 98 1.50 24.32 3.26
C LEU A 98 1.67 25.50 4.23
N ASP A 99 1.60 26.73 3.73
CA ASP A 99 1.79 27.93 4.54
C ASP A 99 0.54 28.25 5.41
N HIS A 100 -0.60 27.62 5.12
CA HIS A 100 -1.88 27.85 5.79
C HIS A 100 -2.38 26.64 6.60
N VAL A 101 -1.47 25.76 7.04
CA VAL A 101 -1.84 24.60 7.86
C VAL A 101 -2.08 25.05 9.29
N SER A 102 -3.34 25.37 9.60
CA SER A 102 -3.79 25.78 10.95
C SER A 102 -4.61 24.67 11.60
N GLY A 103 -4.06 24.05 12.63
CA GLY A 103 -4.71 22.97 13.40
C GLY A 103 -4.52 21.58 12.80
N ASP A 104 -5.48 20.69 13.05
CA ASP A 104 -5.31 19.24 12.84
C ASP A 104 -5.65 18.77 11.42
N GLU A 105 -5.89 19.68 10.48
CA GLU A 105 -6.37 19.32 9.15
C GLU A 105 -5.84 20.22 8.03
N MET A 106 -5.55 19.60 6.88
CA MET A 106 -5.17 20.27 5.65
C MET A 106 -6.36 20.38 4.68
N PHE A 107 -6.59 21.58 4.15
CA PHE A 107 -7.61 21.87 3.15
C PHE A 107 -6.98 22.14 1.78
N TYR A 108 -7.64 21.73 0.69
CA TYR A 108 -7.15 22.10 -0.64
C TYR A 108 -7.51 23.55 -0.97
N SER A 109 -6.59 24.29 -1.59
CA SER A 109 -6.84 25.61 -2.14
C SER A 109 -7.48 25.54 -3.53
N LYS A 110 -7.14 24.50 -4.31
CA LYS A 110 -7.72 24.26 -5.64
C LYS A 110 -7.90 22.78 -5.90
N LYS A 111 -8.96 22.44 -6.64
CA LYS A 111 -9.22 21.08 -7.13
C LYS A 111 -9.45 21.10 -8.62
N ARG A 112 -8.83 20.17 -9.34
CA ARG A 112 -9.08 19.92 -10.75
C ARG A 112 -9.68 18.53 -10.91
N THR A 113 -10.94 18.48 -11.32
CA THR A 113 -11.59 17.22 -11.68
C THR A 113 -11.25 16.85 -13.13
N TRP A 114 -10.78 15.63 -13.33
CA TRP A 114 -10.37 15.05 -14.60
C TRP A 114 -10.90 13.62 -14.68
N GLU A 115 -12.22 13.49 -14.85
CA GLU A 115 -12.91 12.21 -15.01
C GLU A 115 -12.73 11.63 -16.41
N SER A 116 -12.84 10.30 -16.51
CA SER A 116 -13.04 9.63 -17.80
C SER A 116 -14.37 10.00 -18.41
N ASN A 117 -14.40 10.19 -19.73
CA ASN A 117 -15.66 10.40 -20.43
C ASN A 117 -16.52 9.12 -20.39
N LYS A 118 -17.85 9.29 -20.53
CA LYS A 118 -18.81 8.17 -20.44
C LYS A 118 -18.54 7.05 -21.46
N ASN A 119 -17.93 7.37 -22.60
CA ASN A 119 -17.65 6.40 -23.63
C ASN A 119 -16.49 5.48 -23.25
N ASP A 120 -15.39 6.04 -22.74
CA ASP A 120 -14.25 5.28 -22.23
C ASP A 120 -14.68 4.37 -21.06
N ILE A 121 -15.49 4.89 -20.14
CA ILE A 121 -16.05 4.11 -19.02
C ILE A 121 -16.88 2.94 -19.55
N ARG A 122 -17.76 3.18 -20.53
CA ARG A 122 -18.58 2.14 -21.15
C ARG A 122 -17.71 1.06 -21.80
N ILE A 123 -16.70 1.47 -22.58
CA ILE A 123 -15.78 0.54 -23.26
C ILE A 123 -15.00 -0.28 -22.24
N CYS A 124 -14.49 0.35 -21.18
CA CYS A 124 -13.79 -0.31 -20.09
C CYS A 124 -14.65 -1.42 -19.45
N ARG A 125 -15.92 -1.11 -19.15
CA ARG A 125 -16.88 -2.09 -18.61
C ARG A 125 -17.22 -3.20 -19.60
N MET A 126 -17.41 -2.87 -20.89
CA MET A 126 -17.65 -3.88 -21.93
C MET A 126 -16.48 -4.85 -22.10
N LYS A 127 -15.25 -4.42 -21.77
CA LYS A 127 -14.05 -5.27 -21.70
C LYS A 127 -13.98 -6.12 -20.42
N GLY A 128 -14.99 -6.10 -19.56
CA GLY A 128 -15.10 -6.93 -18.37
C GLY A 128 -14.42 -6.39 -17.12
N LYS A 129 -14.06 -5.10 -17.08
CA LYS A 129 -13.49 -4.46 -15.87
C LYS A 129 -14.57 -4.07 -14.87
N HIS A 130 -14.22 -4.06 -13.58
CA HIS A 130 -15.13 -3.63 -12.54
C HIS A 130 -15.41 -2.13 -12.63
N GLU A 131 -16.60 -1.71 -12.21
CA GLU A 131 -17.05 -0.32 -12.29
C GLU A 131 -16.11 0.65 -11.56
N GLU A 132 -15.56 0.23 -10.42
CA GLU A 132 -14.60 1.02 -9.65
C GLU A 132 -13.24 1.19 -10.36
N GLU A 133 -12.82 0.22 -11.19
CA GLU A 133 -11.56 0.31 -11.93
C GLU A 133 -11.69 1.21 -13.17
N CYS A 134 -12.91 1.38 -13.69
CA CYS A 134 -13.21 2.19 -14.87
C CYS A 134 -13.32 3.69 -14.56
N ARG A 135 -12.38 4.22 -13.78
CA ARG A 135 -12.24 5.65 -13.45
C ARG A 135 -10.86 6.17 -13.86
N ASN A 136 -10.65 7.48 -13.76
CA ASN A 136 -9.35 8.05 -14.05
C ASN A 136 -8.52 8.16 -12.76
N TYR A 137 -7.56 7.26 -12.57
CA TYR A 137 -6.64 7.31 -11.44
C TYR A 137 -5.37 8.04 -11.84
N ILE A 138 -5.06 9.16 -11.17
CA ILE A 138 -3.85 9.95 -11.47
C ILE A 138 -2.61 9.20 -10.98
N LYS A 139 -1.80 8.66 -11.90
CA LYS A 139 -0.65 7.80 -11.56
C LYS A 139 0.70 8.50 -11.73
N VAL A 140 0.78 9.44 -12.66
CA VAL A 140 2.01 10.19 -12.96
C VAL A 140 1.76 11.66 -12.66
N LEU A 141 2.65 12.25 -11.89
CA LEU A 141 2.60 13.66 -11.50
C LEU A 141 4.04 14.17 -11.39
N LEU A 142 4.45 14.99 -12.35
CA LEU A 142 5.81 15.53 -12.45
C LEU A 142 5.76 17.05 -12.55
N SER A 143 6.70 17.73 -11.91
CA SER A 143 6.91 19.18 -12.11
C SER A 143 7.81 19.42 -13.32
N HIS A 144 7.51 20.46 -14.09
CA HIS A 144 8.38 20.99 -15.13
C HIS A 144 8.30 22.52 -15.15
N ASP A 145 9.09 23.17 -16.01
CA ASP A 145 9.13 24.62 -16.13
C ASP A 145 7.73 25.19 -16.43
N GLY A 146 7.17 25.93 -15.47
CA GLY A 146 5.86 26.59 -15.57
C GLY A 146 4.63 25.72 -15.33
N GLY A 147 4.77 24.44 -14.96
CA GLY A 147 3.62 23.55 -14.88
C GLY A 147 3.82 22.18 -14.27
N LEU A 148 2.81 21.35 -14.47
CA LEU A 148 2.76 19.94 -14.11
C LEU A 148 2.48 19.09 -15.34
N PHE A 149 3.23 17.99 -15.50
CA PHE A 149 2.88 16.92 -16.41
C PHE A 149 2.16 15.83 -15.63
N VAL A 150 0.93 15.52 -16.05
CA VAL A 150 0.03 14.63 -15.31
C VAL A 150 -0.50 13.55 -16.24
N CYS A 151 -0.43 12.29 -15.83
CA CYS A 151 -1.10 11.19 -16.53
C CYS A 151 -2.01 10.40 -15.60
N GLY A 152 -3.12 9.93 -16.16
CA GLY A 152 -4.07 9.08 -15.46
C GLY A 152 -4.45 7.85 -16.27
N THR A 153 -5.02 6.85 -15.60
CA THR A 153 -5.45 5.59 -16.22
C THR A 153 -6.58 5.76 -17.23
N ASN A 154 -7.38 6.82 -17.07
CA ASN A 154 -8.56 7.17 -17.86
C ASN A 154 -9.37 5.93 -18.30
N ALA A 155 -9.89 5.16 -17.34
CA ALA A 155 -10.66 3.93 -17.58
C ALA A 155 -9.94 2.92 -18.51
N PHE A 156 -8.68 2.58 -18.22
CA PHE A 156 -7.82 1.72 -19.04
C PHE A 156 -7.56 2.26 -20.47
N ASN A 157 -7.69 3.57 -20.66
CA ASN A 157 -7.32 4.28 -21.89
C ASN A 157 -6.42 5.48 -21.52
N PRO A 158 -5.15 5.25 -21.14
CA PRO A 158 -4.34 6.24 -20.43
C PRO A 158 -4.16 7.54 -21.21
N LEU A 159 -4.27 8.66 -20.50
CA LEU A 159 -4.10 10.01 -21.06
C LEU A 159 -3.11 10.82 -20.23
N CYS A 160 -2.40 11.72 -20.90
CA CYS A 160 -1.47 12.67 -20.30
C CYS A 160 -1.83 14.10 -20.70
N ALA A 161 -1.58 15.05 -19.82
CA ALA A 161 -1.81 16.48 -20.05
C ALA A 161 -0.77 17.33 -19.32
N ASN A 162 -0.45 18.48 -19.91
CA ASN A 162 0.30 19.55 -19.27
C ASN A 162 -0.68 20.54 -18.62
N TYR A 163 -0.47 20.84 -17.35
CA TYR A 163 -1.21 21.85 -16.61
C TYR A 163 -0.30 23.00 -16.23
N THR A 164 -0.60 24.19 -16.76
CA THR A 164 0.10 25.41 -16.35
C THR A 164 -0.28 25.76 -14.91
N ILE A 165 0.74 25.97 -14.08
CA ILE A 165 0.53 26.56 -12.77
C ILE A 165 0.44 28.06 -13.03
N LEU A 166 -0.78 28.59 -13.12
CA LEU A 166 -0.97 30.04 -13.14
C LEU A 166 -0.43 30.58 -11.80
N LEU A 167 0.64 31.38 -11.89
CA LEU A 167 1.16 32.19 -10.79
C LEU A 167 0.15 33.27 -10.42
#